data_AF-X1GFV6-F1
#
_entry.id   AF-X1GFV6-F1
#
_cell.length_a   1.000
_cell.length_b   1.000
_cell.length_c   1.000
_cell.angle_alpha   90.00
_cell.angle_beta   90.00
_cell.angle_gamma   90.00
#
_symmetry.space_group_name_H-M   'P 1'
#
loop_
_entity.id
_entity.type
_entity.pdbx_description
1 polymer ?
#
loop_
_entity_poly.entity_id
_entity_poly.type
_entity_poly.pdbx_seq_one_letter_code
_entity_poly.pdbx_strand_id
1 'polypeptide(L)'
;MGANTITVYKENVRSIKCTVTGLVDLTDYTGTLTVKKKNEDTDIVITKEGDISDLVITFDLTSALTKVDPYEYVYFITIEKTDEEEILTKYTITEDIFKVKYSP
;
A
#
# COMPACT_ATOMS: atom_id res chain seq x y z
N MET A 1 -0.15 -21.11 -16.60
CA MET A 1 0.60 -20.10 -15.84
C MET A 1 -0.39 -19.02 -15.47
N GLY A 2 -0.87 -19.06 -14.21
CA GLY A 2 -1.90 -18.15 -13.73
C GLY A 2 -1.30 -16.78 -13.45
N ALA A 3 -2.00 -15.71 -13.85
CA ALA A 3 -1.62 -14.35 -13.49
C ALA A 3 -1.83 -14.16 -11.98
N ASN A 4 -0.81 -13.69 -11.27
CA ASN A 4 -0.94 -13.30 -9.87
C ASN A 4 -1.82 -12.05 -9.82
N THR A 5 -2.95 -12.13 -9.09
CA THR A 5 -3.88 -11.01 -8.94
C THR A 5 -3.76 -10.45 -7.53
N ILE A 6 -3.84 -9.13 -7.38
CA ILE A 6 -3.81 -8.50 -6.07
C ILE A 6 -5.08 -7.68 -5.90
N THR A 7 -5.79 -7.90 -4.80
CA THR A 7 -7.07 -7.26 -4.52
C THR A 7 -6.95 -6.44 -3.25
N VAL A 8 -7.29 -5.15 -3.33
CA VAL A 8 -7.21 -4.22 -2.21
C VAL A 8 -8.61 -4.00 -1.63
N TYR A 9 -8.76 -4.23 -0.33
CA TYR A 9 -10.00 -3.99 0.41
C TYR A 9 -9.77 -2.88 1.44
N LYS A 10 -10.62 -1.85 1.38
CA LYS A 10 -10.61 -0.74 2.33
C LYS A 10 -11.62 -1.02 3.45
N GLU A 11 -11.17 -1.64 4.52
CA GLU A 11 -11.97 -1.79 5.75
C GLU A 11 -11.60 -0.69 6.74
N ASN A 12 -12.54 0.23 7.00
CA ASN A 12 -12.39 1.36 7.92
C ASN A 12 -11.27 2.35 7.52
N VAL A 13 -11.47 3.65 7.75
CA VAL A 13 -10.61 4.74 7.23
C VAL A 13 -9.16 4.72 7.75
N ARG A 14 -8.78 3.69 8.53
CA ARG A 14 -7.54 3.58 9.30
C ARG A 14 -6.67 2.39 8.90
N SER A 15 -7.16 1.47 8.07
CA SER A 15 -6.39 0.32 7.59
C SER A 15 -6.64 0.06 6.11
N ILE A 16 -5.58 -0.22 5.36
CA ILE A 16 -5.67 -0.73 3.98
C ILE A 16 -5.21 -2.18 4.00
N LYS A 17 -6.03 -3.10 3.49
CA LYS A 17 -5.66 -4.51 3.36
C LYS A 17 -5.45 -4.85 1.90
N CYS A 18 -4.36 -5.54 1.61
CA CYS A 18 -3.95 -5.95 0.28
C CYS A 18 -3.80 -7.47 0.26
N THR A 19 -4.74 -8.16 -0.38
CA THR A 19 -4.75 -9.62 -0.50
C THR A 19 -4.05 -10.03 -1.78
N VAL A 20 -2.95 -10.76 -1.66
CA VAL A 20 -2.17 -11.28 -2.78
C VAL A 20 -2.67 -12.69 -3.12
N THR A 21 -2.94 -12.94 -4.40
CA THR A 21 -3.37 -14.25 -4.89
C THR A 21 -2.46 -14.72 -6.02
N GLY A 22 -2.26 -16.04 -6.12
CA GLY A 22 -1.36 -16.66 -7.11
C GLY A 22 0.05 -16.97 -6.58
N LEU A 23 0.39 -16.49 -5.38
CA LEU A 23 1.59 -16.91 -4.63
C LEU A 23 1.22 -17.94 -3.55
N VAL A 24 2.19 -18.78 -3.19
CA VAL A 24 2.02 -19.84 -2.16
C VAL A 24 2.16 -19.24 -0.76
N ASP A 25 3.10 -18.32 -0.58
CA ASP A 25 3.30 -17.53 0.64
C ASP A 25 3.95 -16.17 0.29
N LEU A 26 4.06 -15.30 1.30
CA LEU A 26 4.72 -13.98 1.20
C LEU A 26 5.96 -13.91 2.10
N THR A 27 6.64 -15.04 2.33
CA THR A 27 7.90 -15.05 3.10
C THR A 27 8.97 -14.27 2.34
N ASP A 28 9.70 -13.40 3.06
CA ASP A 28 10.72 -12.49 2.53
C ASP A 28 10.19 -11.41 1.56
N TYR A 29 8.88 -11.23 1.50
CA TYR A 29 8.30 -10.07 0.83
C TYR A 29 8.18 -8.89 1.79
N THR A 30 8.32 -7.69 1.25
CA THR A 30 8.01 -6.43 1.91
C THR A 30 6.90 -5.73 1.14
N GLY A 31 5.82 -5.40 1.83
CA GLY A 31 4.76 -4.56 1.29
C GLY A 31 4.96 -3.12 1.73
N THR A 32 5.01 -2.20 0.78
CA THR A 32 5.16 -0.76 1.02
C THR A 32 3.99 -0.01 0.44
N LEU A 33 3.29 0.75 1.28
CA LEU A 33 2.29 1.73 0.88
C LEU A 33 2.96 3.09 0.75
N THR A 34 2.79 3.73 -0.40
CA THR A 34 3.16 5.12 -0.62
C THR A 34 1.92 5.93 -0.96
N VAL A 35 1.80 7.12 -0.41
CA VAL A 35 0.68 8.04 -0.66
C VAL A 35 1.25 9.35 -1.21
N LYS A 36 0.61 9.87 -2.25
CA LYS A 36 0.95 11.13 -2.91
C LYS A 36 -0.29 11.99 -3.07
N LYS A 37 -0.13 13.30 -3.18
CA LYS A 37 -1.23 14.20 -3.53
C LYS A 37 -1.64 13.95 -4.99
N LYS A 38 -2.95 13.89 -5.24
CA LYS A 38 -3.49 13.65 -6.58
C LYS A 38 -3.20 14.83 -7.49
N ASN A 39 -2.73 14.56 -8.72
CA ASN A 39 -2.34 15.57 -9.72
C ASN A 39 -1.14 16.45 -9.34
N GLU A 40 -0.42 16.11 -8.27
CA GLU A 40 0.89 16.68 -7.98
C GLU A 40 1.95 15.60 -8.21
N ASP A 41 2.95 15.90 -9.04
CA ASP A 41 4.15 15.06 -9.20
C ASP A 41 5.07 15.14 -7.98
N THR A 42 4.71 15.96 -6.98
CA THR A 42 5.54 16.26 -5.81
C THR A 42 5.26 15.33 -4.63
N ASP A 43 6.38 14.88 -4.07
CA ASP A 43 6.68 14.21 -2.80
C ASP A 43 5.69 13.20 -2.21
N ILE A 44 6.22 12.02 -1.91
CA ILE A 44 5.54 11.00 -1.10
C ILE A 44 5.24 11.60 0.26
N VAL A 45 3.95 11.74 0.60
CA VAL A 45 3.51 12.31 1.89
C VAL A 45 3.45 11.27 2.99
N ILE A 46 3.29 9.99 2.62
CA ILE A 46 3.28 8.86 3.56
C ILE A 46 4.01 7.70 2.89
N THR A 47 4.98 7.13 3.59
CA THR A 47 5.56 5.81 3.29
C THR A 47 5.34 4.92 4.49
N LYS A 48 4.79 3.73 4.28
CA LYS A 48 4.47 2.80 5.37
C LYS A 48 4.70 1.37 4.92
N GLU A 49 5.51 0.64 5.67
CA GLU A 49 5.60 -0.81 5.52
C GLU A 49 4.37 -1.46 6.16
N GLY A 50 3.83 -2.48 5.50
CA GLY A 50 2.67 -3.23 5.95
C GLY A 50 3.06 -4.54 6.60
N ASP A 51 2.25 -4.96 7.56
CA ASP A 51 2.39 -6.25 8.22
C ASP A 51 1.85 -7.36 7.31
N ILE A 52 2.65 -8.40 7.10
CA ILE A 52 2.30 -9.55 6.25
C ILE A 52 1.83 -10.72 7.11
N SER A 53 0.63 -11.22 6.83
CA SER A 53 0.07 -12.43 7.45
C SER A 53 -0.83 -13.14 6.43
N ASP A 54 -0.60 -14.45 6.22
CA ASP A 54 -1.46 -15.31 5.38
C ASP A 54 -1.85 -14.70 4.03
N LEU A 55 -0.84 -14.30 3.23
CA LEU A 55 -1.00 -13.64 1.92
C LEU A 55 -1.71 -12.28 1.94
N VAL A 56 -1.97 -11.73 3.12
CA VAL A 56 -2.58 -10.41 3.32
C VAL A 56 -1.52 -9.47 3.87
N ILE A 57 -1.38 -8.31 3.23
CA ILE A 57 -0.57 -7.20 3.72
C ILE A 57 -1.51 -6.15 4.29
N THR A 58 -1.31 -5.78 5.54
CA THR A 58 -2.12 -4.79 6.26
C THR A 58 -1.32 -3.53 6.54
N PHE A 59 -1.86 -2.37 6.14
CA PHE A 59 -1.24 -1.07 6.34
C PHE A 59 -2.09 -0.23 7.30
N ASP A 60 -1.60 -0.02 8.53
CA ASP A 60 -2.26 0.84 9.51
C ASP A 60 -1.85 2.32 9.34
N LEU A 61 -2.85 3.16 9.09
CA LEU A 61 -2.71 4.58 8.74
C LEU A 61 -3.00 5.55 9.91
N THR A 62 -3.24 5.01 11.11
CA THR A 62 -3.79 5.73 12.28
C THR A 62 -2.97 6.96 12.72
N SER A 63 -1.65 6.94 12.59
CA SER A 63 -0.75 8.01 13.07
C SER A 63 -0.16 8.90 11.98
N ALA A 64 -0.22 8.47 10.71
CA ALA A 64 0.32 9.23 9.58
C ALA A 64 -0.70 10.22 9.00
N LEU A 65 -1.98 9.86 8.93
CA LEU A 65 -3.03 10.68 8.31
C LEU A 65 -3.43 11.92 9.11
N THR A 66 -3.21 11.94 10.43
CA THR A 66 -3.58 13.08 11.28
C THR A 66 -2.69 14.31 11.09
N LYS A 67 -1.57 14.15 10.37
CA LYS A 67 -0.61 15.24 10.06
C LYS A 67 -0.69 15.70 8.61
N VAL A 68 -1.57 15.10 7.81
CA VAL A 68 -1.63 15.34 6.37
C VAL A 68 -2.80 16.26 6.07
N ASP A 69 -2.55 17.28 5.25
CA ASP A 69 -3.53 18.31 4.90
C ASP A 69 -4.81 17.71 4.27
N PRO A 70 -5.95 18.40 4.37
CA PRO A 70 -7.15 17.98 3.66
C PRO A 70 -6.97 18.15 2.14
N TYR A 71 -6.84 17.04 1.42
CA TYR A 71 -6.66 17.00 -0.04
C TYR A 71 -7.13 15.65 -0.64
N GLU A 72 -7.13 15.54 -1.97
CA GLU A 72 -7.30 14.25 -2.65
C GLU A 72 -5.94 13.55 -2.76
N TYR A 73 -5.83 12.33 -2.26
CA TYR A 73 -4.60 11.55 -2.30
C TYR A 73 -4.77 10.31 -3.16
N VAL A 74 -3.67 9.87 -3.76
CA VAL A 74 -3.56 8.58 -4.46
C VAL A 74 -2.56 7.75 -3.67
N TYR A 75 -2.86 6.47 -3.49
CA TYR A 75 -1.91 5.53 -2.90
C TYR A 75 -1.45 4.50 -3.92
N PHE A 76 -0.24 4.00 -3.68
CA PHE A 76 0.42 2.95 -4.45
C PHE A 76 0.91 1.91 -3.46
N ILE A 77 0.64 0.64 -3.75
CA ILE A 77 1.16 -0.47 -2.96
C ILE A 77 2.19 -1.19 -3.81
N THR A 78 3.40 -1.29 -3.28
CA THR A 78 4.51 -2.02 -3.88
C THR A 78 4.78 -3.24 -3.01
N ILE A 79 4.85 -4.42 -3.62
CA ILE A 79 5.20 -5.67 -2.95
C ILE A 79 6.48 -6.18 -3.60
N GLU A 80 7.56 -6.25 -2.83
CA GLU A 80 8.89 -6.60 -3.31
C GLU A 80 9.43 -7.79 -2.55
N LYS A 81 10.09 -8.72 -3.24
CA LYS A 81 10.96 -9.72 -2.62
C LYS A 81 12.40 -9.32 -2.90
N THR A 82 13.18 -9.19 -1.84
CA THR A 82 14.60 -8.81 -1.91
C THR A 82 15.47 -9.97 -1.43
N ASP A 83 16.57 -10.21 -2.11
CA ASP A 83 17.60 -11.18 -1.70
C ASP A 83 18.97 -10.50 -1.78
N GLU A 84 19.74 -10.52 -0.69
CA GLU A 84 21.11 -9.96 -0.60
C GLU A 84 21.35 -8.66 -1.41
N GLU A 85 20.44 -7.69 -1.30
CA GLU A 85 20.44 -6.36 -1.98
C GLU A 85 19.89 -6.28 -3.42
N GLU A 86 19.39 -7.38 -4.01
CA GLU A 86 18.72 -7.39 -5.31
C GLU A 86 17.20 -7.60 -5.19
N ILE A 87 16.41 -6.82 -5.94
CA ILE A 87 14.95 -6.99 -6.03
C ILE A 87 14.66 -8.13 -7.02
N LEU A 88 14.29 -9.29 -6.49
CA LEU A 88 13.97 -10.49 -7.28
C LEU A 88 12.60 -10.41 -7.94
N THR A 89 11.64 -9.79 -7.26
CA THR A 89 10.27 -9.71 -7.77
C THR A 89 9.61 -8.45 -7.23
N LYS A 90 8.95 -7.69 -8.11
CA LYS A 90 8.23 -6.46 -7.77
C LYS A 90 6.83 -6.49 -8.38
N TYR A 91 5.84 -6.29 -7.53
CA TYR A 91 4.46 -6.05 -7.94
C TYR A 91 4.04 -4.66 -7.50
N THR A 92 3.61 -3.82 -8.43
CA THR A 92 3.06 -2.50 -8.12
C THR A 92 1.58 -2.51 -8.43
N ILE A 93 0.76 -2.15 -7.44
CA ILE A 93 -0.68 -1.99 -7.58
C ILE A 93 -0.98 -0.50 -7.47
N THR A 94 -1.63 0.01 -8.49
CA THR A 94 -1.88 1.44 -8.67
C THR A 94 -3.38 1.68 -8.73
N GLU A 95 -3.79 2.79 -8.08
CA GLU A 95 -5.07 3.50 -8.20
C GLU A 95 -6.28 2.99 -7.40
N ASP A 96 -6.38 3.49 -6.16
CA ASP A 96 -7.67 3.93 -5.60
C ASP A 96 -7.51 5.33 -4.97
N ILE A 97 -8.60 6.11 -4.94
CA ILE A 97 -8.59 7.51 -4.49
C ILE A 97 -8.90 7.56 -2.99
N PHE A 98 -7.96 8.10 -2.21
CA PHE A 98 -8.15 8.38 -0.80
C PHE A 98 -8.46 9.87 -0.59
N LYS A 99 -9.70 10.20 -0.20
CA LYS A 99 -10.06 11.59 0.15
C LYS A 99 -9.93 11.81 1.66
N VAL A 100 -9.02 12.70 2.08
CA VAL A 100 -9.00 13.22 3.45
C VAL A 100 -10.05 14.32 3.55
N LYS A 101 -11.07 14.13 4.41
CA LYS A 101 -12.04 15.18 4.72
C LYS A 101 -11.71 15.78 6.08
N TYR A 102 -11.65 17.11 6.16
CA TYR A 102 -11.63 17.80 7.44
C TYR A 102 -12.98 17.55 8.13
N SER A 103 -12.95 17.04 9.37
CA SER A 103 -14.13 17.01 10.23
C SER A 103 -13.96 18.14 11.24
N PRO A 104 -14.78 19.20 11.19
CA PRO A 104 -14.79 20.24 12.23
C PRO A 104 -15.22 19.69 13.59
#